data_AF-A0A1F4LW44-F1
#
_entry.id   AF-A0A1F4LW44-F1
#
_cell.length_a   1.000
_cell.length_b   1.000
_cell.length_c   1.000
_cell.angle_alpha   90.00
_cell.angle_beta   90.00
_cell.angle_gamma   90.00
#
_symmetry.space_group_name_H-M   'P 1'
#
loop_
_entity.id
_entity.type
_entity.pdbx_description
1 polymer ?
#
loop_
_entity_poly.entity_id
_entity_poly.type
_entity_poly.pdbx_seq_one_letter_code
_entity_poly.pdbx_strand_id
1 'polypeptide(L)'
;MTYTVVFSEAAAVDLAQLFDFALQRELDSETGDLDIPDRAVQAIKAGLALLETSPFACRKAGTSSFIRELIIPFGHTGYVALFEIVDSNTIIIGAIRHQREDDYH
;
A
#
# COMPACT_ATOMS: atom_id res chain seq x y z
N MET A 1 -0.55 22.14 -5.87
CA MET A 1 -0.09 21.19 -6.91
C MET A 1 -0.49 19.81 -6.42
N THR A 2 -1.08 18.99 -7.29
CA THR A 2 -1.53 17.64 -6.95
C THR A 2 -0.78 16.63 -7.80
N TYR A 3 -0.31 15.55 -7.19
CA TYR A 3 0.28 14.42 -7.91
C TYR A 3 -0.82 13.49 -8.44
N THR A 4 -0.58 12.93 -9.62
CA THR A 4 -1.32 11.80 -10.18
C THR A 4 -0.68 10.53 -9.65
N VAL A 5 -1.45 9.70 -8.95
CA VAL A 5 -0.99 8.42 -8.41
C VAL A 5 -1.39 7.31 -9.39
N VAL A 6 -0.39 6.58 -9.89
CA VAL A 6 -0.56 5.51 -10.87
C VAL A 6 -0.02 4.21 -10.30
N PHE A 7 -0.71 3.11 -10.52
CA PHE A 7 -0.25 1.78 -10.11
C PHE A 7 0.61 1.16 -11.21
N SER A 8 1.72 0.56 -10.82
CA SER A 8 2.40 -0.42 -11.68
C SER A 8 1.52 -1.68 -11.83
N GLU A 9 1.81 -2.50 -12.83
CA GLU A 9 1.17 -3.82 -12.97
C GLU A 9 1.41 -4.69 -11.74
N ALA A 10 2.64 -4.68 -11.20
CA ALA A 10 2.98 -5.39 -9.98
C ALA A 10 2.13 -4.93 -8.80
N ALA A 11 2.01 -3.63 -8.56
CA ALA A 11 1.20 -3.09 -7.46
C ALA A 11 -0.29 -3.43 -7.59
N ALA A 12 -0.81 -3.55 -8.81
CA ALA A 12 -2.18 -3.99 -9.04
C ALA A 12 -2.37 -5.47 -8.70
N VAL A 13 -1.42 -6.33 -9.10
CA VAL A 13 -1.40 -7.76 -8.72
C VAL A 13 -1.28 -7.93 -7.21
N ASP A 14 -0.41 -7.14 -6.58
CA ASP A 14 -0.20 -7.14 -5.14
C ASP A 14 -1.51 -6.88 -4.38
N LEU A 15 -2.28 -5.86 -4.80
CA LEU A 15 -3.54 -5.51 -4.16
C LEU A 15 -4.57 -6.65 -4.28
N ALA A 16 -4.63 -7.32 -5.43
CA ALA A 16 -5.50 -8.48 -5.63
C ALA A 16 -5.10 -9.65 -4.71
N GLN A 17 -3.80 -9.96 -4.65
CA GLN A 17 -3.28 -11.03 -3.79
C GLN A 17 -3.50 -10.75 -2.30
N LEU A 18 -3.32 -9.51 -1.86
CA LEU A 18 -3.60 -9.10 -0.47
C LEU A 18 -5.09 -9.25 -0.12
N PHE A 19 -5.97 -8.93 -1.05
CA PHE A 19 -7.41 -9.14 -0.87
C PHE A 19 -7.75 -10.63 -0.78
N ASP A 20 -7.27 -11.43 -1.72
CA ASP A 20 -7.53 -12.88 -1.75
C ASP A 20 -6.99 -13.56 -0.49
N PHE A 21 -5.79 -13.19 -0.04
CA PHE A 21 -5.21 -13.70 1.21
C PHE A 21 -6.05 -13.32 2.43
N ALA A 22 -6.46 -12.05 2.52
CA ALA A 22 -7.32 -11.61 3.62
C ALA A 22 -8.67 -12.35 3.60
N LEU A 23 -9.29 -12.50 2.42
CA LEU A 23 -10.57 -13.19 2.27
C LEU A 23 -10.45 -14.66 2.67
N GLN A 24 -9.44 -15.36 2.18
CA GLN A 24 -9.22 -16.77 2.52
C GLN A 24 -8.99 -16.96 4.02
N ARG A 25 -8.22 -16.06 4.66
CA ARG A 25 -8.01 -16.08 6.12
C ARG A 25 -9.33 -15.98 6.89
N GLU A 26 -10.23 -15.09 6.47
CA GLU A 26 -11.53 -14.94 7.13
C GLU A 26 -12.46 -16.13 6.86
N LEU A 27 -12.42 -16.71 5.66
CA LEU A 27 -13.18 -17.92 5.32
C LEU A 27 -12.73 -19.15 6.12
N ASP A 28 -11.43 -19.27 6.39
CA ASP A 28 -10.86 -20.39 7.16
C ASP A 28 -11.06 -20.24 8.68
N SER A 29 -11.53 -19.08 9.14
CA SER A 29 -11.73 -18.77 10.55
C SER A 29 -13.17 -19.06 10.99
N GLU A 30 -13.34 -19.79 12.09
CA GLU A 30 -14.66 -20.01 12.72
C GLU A 30 -15.34 -18.70 13.15
N THR A 31 -14.55 -17.64 13.36
CA THR A 31 -15.02 -16.31 13.77
C THR A 31 -14.59 -15.23 12.78
N GLY A 32 -14.45 -15.57 11.50
CA GLY A 32 -14.02 -14.62 10.46
C GLY A 32 -15.02 -13.49 10.22
N ASP A 33 -14.51 -12.34 9.80
CA ASP A 33 -15.29 -11.16 9.37
C ASP A 33 -14.99 -10.86 7.90
N LEU A 34 -15.93 -11.20 7.02
CA LEU A 34 -15.79 -11.02 5.56
C LEU A 34 -15.76 -9.55 5.12
N ASP A 35 -16.00 -8.58 6.02
CA ASP A 35 -15.79 -7.16 5.72
C ASP A 35 -14.30 -6.75 5.79
N ILE A 36 -13.44 -7.55 6.44
CA ILE A 36 -12.03 -7.20 6.65
C ILE A 36 -11.26 -6.96 5.34
N PRO A 37 -11.37 -7.81 4.29
CA PRO A 37 -10.68 -7.60 3.02
C PRO A 37 -11.06 -6.27 2.37
N ASP A 38 -12.34 -5.92 2.38
CA ASP A 38 -12.82 -4.64 1.84
C ASP A 38 -12.29 -3.46 2.67
N ARG A 39 -12.34 -3.55 4.01
CA ARG A 39 -11.80 -2.52 4.90
C ARG A 39 -10.29 -2.33 4.71
N ALA A 40 -9.55 -3.40 4.43
CA ALA A 40 -8.12 -3.33 4.11
C ALA A 40 -7.86 -2.53 2.83
N VAL A 41 -8.60 -2.83 1.76
CA VAL A 41 -8.51 -2.09 0.48
C VAL A 41 -8.87 -0.62 0.68
N GLN A 42 -9.89 -0.31 1.49
CA GLN A 42 -10.25 1.08 1.79
C GLN A 42 -9.17 1.80 2.60
N ALA A 43 -8.54 1.14 3.57
CA ALA A 43 -7.41 1.71 4.31
C ALA A 43 -6.23 2.03 3.39
N ILE A 44 -5.93 1.13 2.44
CA ILE A 44 -4.89 1.37 1.43
C ILE A 44 -5.24 2.58 0.56
N LYS A 45 -6.46 2.65 0.01
CA LYS A 45 -6.91 3.79 -0.80
C LYS A 45 -6.85 5.12 -0.04
N ALA A 46 -7.31 5.12 1.21
CA ALA A 46 -7.26 6.30 2.07
C ALA A 46 -5.83 6.74 2.37
N GLY A 47 -4.91 5.80 2.60
CA GLY A 47 -3.49 6.08 2.74
C GLY A 47 -2.90 6.72 1.48
N LEU A 48 -3.17 6.14 0.31
CA LEU A 48 -2.62 6.62 -0.97
C LEU A 48 -3.09 8.03 -1.34
N ALA A 49 -4.26 8.47 -0.87
CA ALA A 49 -4.73 9.85 -1.06
C ALA A 49 -3.77 10.90 -0.49
N LEU A 50 -2.96 10.56 0.53
CA LEU A 50 -1.91 11.45 1.06
C LEU A 50 -0.86 11.79 0.00
N LEU A 51 -0.58 10.85 -0.91
CA LEU A 51 0.48 10.99 -1.91
C LEU A 51 0.15 12.07 -2.95
N GLU A 52 -1.14 12.37 -3.16
CA GLU A 52 -1.57 13.44 -4.06
C GLU A 52 -1.07 14.82 -3.61
N THR A 53 -0.86 15.02 -2.30
CA THR A 53 -0.52 16.35 -1.75
C THR A 53 0.83 16.39 -1.05
N SER A 54 1.24 15.29 -0.41
CA SER A 54 2.36 15.29 0.53
C SER A 54 3.27 14.05 0.40
N PRO A 55 3.72 13.66 -0.81
CA PRO A 55 4.49 12.42 -0.98
C PRO A 55 5.87 12.47 -0.31
N PHE A 56 6.46 13.67 -0.20
CA PHE A 56 7.75 13.87 0.46
C PHE A 56 7.70 13.79 1.98
N ALA A 57 6.51 13.73 2.60
CA ALA A 57 6.35 13.49 4.03
C ALA A 57 6.53 12.00 4.39
N CYS A 58 6.46 11.11 3.41
CA CYS A 58 6.61 9.67 3.60
C CYS A 58 8.07 9.27 3.86
N ARG A 59 8.29 8.07 4.43
CA ARG A 59 9.62 7.57 4.77
C ARG A 59 10.47 7.37 3.50
N LYS A 60 11.76 7.69 3.54
CA LYS A 60 12.68 7.36 2.44
C LYS A 60 12.98 5.86 2.45
N ALA A 61 12.94 5.24 1.28
CA ALA A 61 13.33 3.85 1.07
C ALA A 61 14.64 3.84 0.28
N GLY A 62 15.76 3.83 1.00
CA GLY A 62 17.11 3.85 0.44
C GLY A 62 17.73 5.25 0.30
N THR A 63 18.68 5.38 -0.64
CA THR A 63 19.50 6.59 -0.82
C THR A 63 18.83 7.65 -1.71
N SER A 64 17.93 7.24 -2.60
CA SER A 64 17.15 8.15 -3.44
C SER A 64 16.13 8.91 -2.60
N SER A 65 15.99 10.22 -2.85
CA SER A 65 14.96 11.03 -2.18
C SER A 65 13.56 10.89 -2.82
N PHE A 66 13.47 10.18 -3.95
CA PHE A 66 12.24 9.98 -4.72
C PHE A 66 11.62 8.59 -4.52
N ILE A 67 12.41 7.61 -4.06
CA ILE A 67 11.90 6.28 -3.67
C ILE A 67 11.51 6.31 -2.19
N ARG A 68 10.25 6.00 -1.91
CA ARG A 68 9.62 6.23 -0.61
C ARG A 68 8.61 5.16 -0.27
N GLU A 69 8.37 5.03 1.02
CA GLU A 69 7.39 4.12 1.60
C GLU A 69 6.34 4.88 2.38
N LEU A 70 5.08 4.56 2.09
CA LEU A 70 3.95 4.94 2.92
C LEU A 70 3.57 3.77 3.84
N ILE A 71 3.62 4.03 5.14
CA ILE A 71 3.12 3.12 6.17
C ILE A 71 1.61 3.34 6.32
N ILE A 72 0.82 2.30 6.13
CA ILE A 72 -0.64 2.34 6.15
C ILE A 72 -1.13 1.51 7.35
N PRO A 73 -1.56 2.16 8.45
CA PRO A 73 -2.06 1.45 9.62
C PRO A 73 -3.35 0.69 9.31
N PHE A 74 -3.36 -0.62 9.59
CA PHE A 74 -4.55 -1.47 9.49
C PHE A 74 -4.37 -2.75 10.31
N GLY A 75 -5.37 -3.13 11.11
CA GLY A 75 -5.25 -4.29 12.00
C GLY A 75 -4.06 -4.15 12.95
N HIS A 76 -3.33 -5.25 13.17
CA HIS A 76 -2.19 -5.28 14.09
C HIS A 76 -0.85 -4.84 13.49
N THR A 77 -0.71 -4.94 12.16
CA THR A 77 0.58 -4.74 11.49
C THR A 77 0.52 -3.77 10.32
N GLY A 78 -0.62 -3.66 9.62
CA GLY A 78 -0.77 -2.71 8.51
C GLY A 78 -0.06 -3.14 7.22
N TYR A 79 -0.07 -2.21 6.27
CA TYR A 79 0.50 -2.36 4.94
C TYR A 79 1.61 -1.33 4.70
N VAL A 80 2.41 -1.58 3.67
CA VAL A 80 3.40 -0.64 3.14
C VAL A 80 3.16 -0.50 1.64
N ALA A 81 3.11 0.74 1.15
CA ALA A 81 3.17 1.04 -0.27
C ALA A 81 4.54 1.63 -0.62
N LEU A 82 5.31 0.93 -1.45
CA LEU A 82 6.54 1.45 -2.03
C LEU A 82 6.20 2.22 -3.30
N PHE A 83 6.72 3.43 -3.42
CA PHE A 83 6.45 4.30 -4.56
C PHE A 83 7.66 5.12 -4.97
N GLU A 84 7.62 5.59 -6.22
CA GLU A 84 8.60 6.50 -6.79
C GLU A 84 7.91 7.77 -7.30
N ILE A 85 8.49 8.92 -6.98
CA ILE A 85 8.11 10.22 -7.55
C ILE A 85 8.91 10.39 -8.85
N VAL A 86 8.28 10.17 -10.00
CA VAL A 86 8.99 10.08 -11.29
C VAL A 86 9.16 11.43 -11.98
N ASP A 87 8.33 12.41 -11.64
CA ASP A 87 8.43 13.78 -12.14
C ASP A 87 7.73 14.78 -11.19
N SER A 88 7.43 16.00 -11.67
CA SER A 88 6.85 17.08 -10.88
C SER A 88 5.38 16.88 -10.49
N ASN A 89 4.69 15.90 -11.08
CA ASN A 89 3.27 15.68 -10.85
C ASN A 89 2.83 14.20 -10.91
N THR A 90 3.75 13.24 -11.01
CA THR A 90 3.41 11.81 -11.14
C THR A 90 4.12 10.96 -10.10
N ILE A 91 3.37 10.04 -9.51
CA ILE A 91 3.85 9.02 -8.58
C ILE A 91 3.47 7.66 -9.14
N ILE A 92 4.44 6.73 -9.14
CA ILE A 92 4.20 5.32 -9.47
C ILE A 92 4.25 4.51 -8.18
N ILE A 93 3.16 3.82 -7.87
CA ILE A 93 3.15 2.79 -6.83
C ILE A 93 3.82 1.55 -7.42
N GLY A 94 4.99 1.21 -6.88
CA GLY A 94 5.80 0.09 -7.34
C GLY A 94 5.33 -1.24 -6.76
N ALA A 95 4.99 -1.25 -5.46
CA ALA A 95 4.52 -2.44 -4.76
C ALA A 95 3.61 -2.09 -3.57
N ILE A 96 2.74 -3.03 -3.19
CA ILE A 96 1.96 -2.97 -1.95
C ILE A 96 2.13 -4.29 -1.19
N ARG A 97 2.52 -4.21 0.08
CA ARG A 97 2.86 -5.40 0.88
C ARG A 97 2.22 -5.33 2.25
N HIS A 98 1.96 -6.48 2.85
CA HIS A 98 1.65 -6.54 4.27
C HIS A 98 2.95 -6.38 5.08
N GLN A 99 2.94 -5.65 6.20
CA GLN A 99 4.19 -5.37 6.95
C GLN A 99 4.93 -6.60 7.51
N ARG A 100 4.28 -7.76 7.54
CA ARG A 100 4.89 -9.04 7.97
C ARG A 100 5.44 -9.88 6.82
N GLU A 101 5.19 -9.48 5.57
CA GLU A 101 5.88 -10.06 4.42
C GLU A 101 7.29 -9.48 4.43
N ASP A 102 8.22 -10.25 5.01
CA ASP A 102 9.63 -9.89 5.22
C ASP A 102 10.36 -9.69 3.88
N ASP A 103 10.34 -8.49 3.31
CA ASP A 103 11.10 -8.20 2.08
C ASP A 103 11.93 -6.90 2.10
N TYR A 104 11.93 -6.12 3.20
CA TYR A 104 12.68 -4.85 3.28
C TYR A 104 13.46 -4.64 4.59
N HIS A 105 14.27 -5.63 4.97
CA HIS A 105 15.32 -5.48 5.98
C HIS A 105 16.71 -5.76 5.42
#